data_AF-A0A357Y8Q2-F1
#
_entry.id   AF-A0A357Y8Q2-F1
#
_cell.length_a   1.000
_cell.length_b   1.000
_cell.length_c   1.000
_cell.angle_alpha   90.00
_cell.angle_beta   90.00
_cell.angle_gamma   90.00
#
_symmetry.space_group_name_H-M   'P 1'
#
loop_
_entity.id
_entity.type
_entity.pdbx_description
1 polymer ?
#
loop_
_entity_poly.entity_id
_entity_poly.type
_entity_poly.pdbx_seq_one_letter_code
_entity_poly.pdbx_strand_id
1 'polypeptide(L)'
;RIEVAPGARLSLQSHRQRSEHWVVVSGTATVTNGDEVVTVQKNQSTYIPISTQHRLENRGSEPLHIVEIQVGEYLGEDDIQRFEDNYGR
;
A
#
# COMPACT_ATOMS: atom_id res chain seq x y z
N ARG A 1 -8.02 -6.80 -4.08
CA ARG A 1 -8.42 -6.62 -2.65
C ARG A 1 -7.27 -7.10 -1.80
N ILE A 2 -6.83 -6.30 -0.83
CA ILE A 2 -5.76 -6.66 0.10
C ILE A 2 -6.36 -6.69 1.52
N GLU A 3 -5.92 -7.65 2.32
CA GLU A 3 -6.20 -7.74 3.74
C GLU A 3 -4.89 -7.63 4.52
N VAL A 4 -4.88 -6.79 5.55
CA VAL A 4 -3.75 -6.62 6.45
C VAL A 4 -4.22 -6.86 7.87
N ALA A 5 -3.68 -7.90 8.50
CA ALA A 5 -3.99 -8.25 9.88
C ALA A 5 -3.60 -7.11 10.86
N PRO A 6 -4.25 -7.01 12.03
CA PRO A 6 -3.85 -6.09 13.09
C PRO A 6 -2.35 -6.17 13.39
N GLY A 7 -1.68 -5.02 13.45
CA GLY A 7 -0.23 -4.91 13.69
C GLY A 7 0.67 -5.32 12.52
N ALA A 8 0.11 -5.81 11.42
CA ALA A 8 0.87 -6.23 10.25
C ALA A 8 1.13 -5.07 9.27
N ARG A 9 2.12 -5.26 8.40
CA ARG A 9 2.48 -4.32 7.34
C ARG A 9 3.01 -5.03 6.11
N LEU A 10 2.76 -4.46 4.93
CA LEU A 10 3.44 -4.85 3.70
C LEU A 10 4.88 -4.33 3.70
N SER A 11 5.75 -4.88 2.85
CA SER A 11 7.13 -4.41 2.66
C SER A 11 7.17 -3.00 2.07
N LEU A 12 8.20 -2.20 2.39
CA LEU A 12 8.39 -0.90 1.71
C LEU A 12 8.79 -1.20 0.27
N GLN A 13 8.05 -0.64 -0.67
CA GLN A 13 8.22 -0.94 -2.08
C GLN A 13 7.93 0.27 -2.97
N SER A 14 8.30 0.19 -4.24
CA SER A 14 7.93 1.14 -5.29
C SER A 14 7.73 0.39 -6.61
N HIS A 15 7.10 1.06 -7.57
CA HIS A 15 6.83 0.56 -8.92
C HIS A 15 7.41 1.51 -9.96
N ARG A 16 8.03 1.01 -11.04
CA ARG A 16 8.63 1.88 -12.07
C ARG A 16 7.66 2.20 -13.20
N GLN A 17 6.66 1.36 -13.43
CA GLN A 17 5.79 1.45 -14.60
C GLN A 17 4.30 1.62 -14.27
N ARG A 18 3.93 1.50 -12.99
CA ARG A 18 2.55 1.71 -12.53
C ARG A 18 2.42 2.64 -11.35
N SER A 19 1.32 3.35 -11.29
CA SER A 19 0.80 3.99 -10.10
C SER A 19 -0.30 3.14 -9.49
N GLU A 20 -0.69 3.48 -8.26
CA GLU A 20 -1.75 2.77 -7.56
C GLU A 20 -2.74 3.74 -6.91
N HIS A 21 -3.98 3.30 -6.77
CA HIS A 21 -5.00 3.98 -5.99
C HIS A 21 -5.57 2.99 -4.98
N TRP A 22 -5.44 3.32 -3.70
CA TRP A 22 -5.94 2.49 -2.61
C TRP A 22 -7.18 3.11 -2.01
N VAL A 23 -8.24 2.32 -1.88
CA VAL A 23 -9.49 2.70 -1.22
C VAL A 23 -9.70 1.82 0.00
N VAL A 24 -9.90 2.43 1.17
CA VAL A 24 -10.13 1.69 2.42
C VAL A 24 -11.59 1.26 2.52
N VAL A 25 -11.82 -0.06 2.51
CA VAL A 25 -13.17 -0.64 2.60
C VAL A 25 -13.60 -0.79 4.05
N SER A 26 -12.69 -1.18 4.94
CA SER A 26 -12.91 -1.26 6.38
C SER A 26 -11.59 -1.20 7.16
N GLY A 27 -11.67 -0.81 8.43
CA GLY A 27 -10.49 -0.53 9.25
C GLY A 27 -9.93 0.87 9.02
N THR A 28 -8.69 1.09 9.47
CA THR A 28 -7.94 2.33 9.28
C THR A 28 -6.54 1.99 8.78
N ALA A 29 -6.15 2.55 7.64
CA ALA A 29 -4.83 2.35 7.06
C ALA A 29 -3.86 3.41 7.57
N THR A 30 -2.63 3.00 7.89
CA THR A 30 -1.49 3.91 7.93
C THR A 30 -0.68 3.69 6.66
N VAL A 31 -0.54 4.73 5.84
CA VAL A 31 0.12 4.65 4.54
C VAL A 31 1.36 5.52 4.56
N THR A 32 2.52 4.92 4.29
CA THR A 32 3.69 5.69 3.86
C THR A 32 3.54 5.97 2.37
N ASN A 33 3.65 7.24 1.96
CA ASN A 33 3.59 7.68 0.57
C ASN A 33 4.69 8.72 0.34
N GLY A 34 5.85 8.26 -0.13
CA GLY A 34 7.08 9.05 -0.15
C GLY A 34 7.52 9.38 1.26
N ASP A 35 7.69 10.68 1.53
CA ASP A 35 8.15 11.19 2.83
C ASP A 35 7.00 11.38 3.84
N GLU A 36 5.75 11.19 3.42
CA GLU A 36 4.58 11.37 4.27
C GLU A 36 4.07 10.04 4.82
N VAL A 37 3.62 10.07 6.08
CA VAL A 37 2.86 8.99 6.69
C VAL A 37 1.46 9.50 7.01
N VAL A 38 0.48 9.01 6.28
CA VAL A 38 -0.92 9.47 6.35
C VAL A 38 -1.83 8.38 6.91
N THR A 39 -2.84 8.80 7.67
CA THR A 39 -3.91 7.90 8.14
C THR A 39 -5.09 8.02 7.18
N VAL A 40 -5.52 6.89 6.59
CA VAL A 40 -6.64 6.83 5.65
C VAL A 40 -7.75 6.00 6.28
N GLN A 41 -8.91 6.63 6.49
CA GLN A 41 -10.06 5.99 7.13
C GLN A 41 -10.95 5.28 6.11
N LYS A 42 -11.89 4.47 6.59
CA LYS A 42 -12.93 3.85 5.77
C LYS A 42 -13.59 4.85 4.82
N ASN A 43 -13.81 4.43 3.58
CA ASN A 43 -14.38 5.22 2.48
C ASN A 43 -13.52 6.42 2.04
N GLN A 44 -12.29 6.53 2.54
CA GLN A 44 -11.27 7.43 1.99
C GLN A 44 -10.31 6.64 1.12
N SER A 45 -9.45 7.38 0.41
CA SER A 45 -8.52 6.80 -0.53
C SER A 45 -7.22 7.59 -0.56
N THR A 46 -6.18 6.97 -1.10
CA THR A 46 -4.90 7.62 -1.37
C THR A 46 -4.36 7.17 -2.72
N TYR A 47 -3.67 8.08 -3.40
CA TYR A 47 -3.00 7.83 -4.67
C TYR A 47 -1.50 7.69 -4.43
N ILE A 48 -0.92 6.64 -4.99
CA ILE A 48 0.50 6.33 -4.93
C ILE A 48 1.09 6.60 -6.32
N PRO A 49 1.90 7.67 -6.47
CA PRO A 49 2.53 7.96 -7.76
C PRO A 49 3.56 6.90 -8.18
N ILE A 50 3.83 6.85 -9.49
CA ILE A 50 4.92 6.03 -10.05
C ILE A 50 6.25 6.41 -9.37
N SER A 51 7.08 5.40 -9.11
CA SER A 51 8.40 5.53 -8.47
C SER A 51 8.38 6.10 -7.05
N THR A 52 7.21 6.26 -6.44
CA THR A 52 7.10 6.65 -5.04
C THR A 52 7.24 5.43 -4.13
N GLN A 53 8.14 5.51 -3.14
CA GLN A 53 8.22 4.51 -2.09
C GLN A 53 6.98 4.57 -1.23
N HIS A 54 6.34 3.42 -1.00
CA HIS A 54 5.11 3.37 -0.27
C HIS A 54 4.97 2.07 0.54
N ARG A 55 4.15 2.12 1.58
CA ARG A 55 3.90 1.01 2.49
C ARG A 55 2.50 1.10 3.06
N LEU A 56 1.78 -0.03 3.04
CA LEU A 56 0.52 -0.19 3.77
C LEU A 56 0.78 -0.85 5.13
N GLU A 57 0.36 -0.20 6.20
CA GLU A 57 0.41 -0.73 7.57
C GLU A 57 -0.99 -0.71 8.21
N ASN A 58 -1.29 -1.73 9.01
CA ASN A 58 -2.45 -1.74 9.89
C ASN A 58 -1.98 -1.61 11.34
N ARG A 59 -2.00 -0.39 11.88
CA ARG A 59 -1.68 -0.12 13.30
C ARG A 59 -2.88 -0.29 14.24
N GLY A 60 -4.06 -0.64 13.69
CA GLY A 60 -5.29 -0.84 14.44
C GLY A 60 -5.39 -2.23 15.06
N SER A 61 -6.48 -2.45 15.79
CA SER A 61 -6.82 -3.74 16.43
C SER A 61 -7.74 -4.64 15.58
N GLU A 62 -8.33 -4.10 14.52
CA GLU A 62 -9.26 -4.81 13.62
C GLU A 62 -8.63 -5.05 12.24
N PRO A 63 -9.04 -6.09 11.49
CA PRO A 63 -8.57 -6.32 10.13
C PRO A 63 -8.80 -5.12 9.21
N LEU A 64 -7.74 -4.74 8.49
CA LEU A 64 -7.78 -3.70 7.47
C LEU A 64 -8.04 -4.36 6.12
N HIS A 65 -9.06 -3.88 5.40
CA HIS A 65 -9.32 -4.31 4.03
C HIS A 65 -9.29 -3.10 3.10
N ILE A 66 -8.54 -3.23 2.01
CA ILE A 66 -8.48 -2.22 0.95
C ILE A 66 -8.78 -2.83 -0.42
N VAL A 67 -9.23 -1.97 -1.34
CA VAL A 67 -9.16 -2.23 -2.78
C VAL A 67 -7.97 -1.45 -3.30
N GLU A 68 -7.08 -2.16 -3.99
CA GLU A 68 -5.98 -1.57 -4.76
C GLU A 68 -6.38 -1.60 -6.23
N ILE A 69 -6.27 -0.45 -6.87
CA ILE A 69 -6.35 -0.29 -8.32
C ILE A 69 -4.95 0.05 -8.80
N GLN A 70 -4.45 -0.70 -9.78
CA GLN A 70 -3.15 -0.46 -10.40
C GLN A 70 -3.36 0.15 -11.80
N VAL A 71 -2.58 1.16 -12.14
CA VAL A 71 -2.72 1.91 -13.40
C VAL A 71 -1.35 2.06 -14.07
N GLY A 72 -1.24 1.57 -15.30
CA GLY A 72 -0.01 1.63 -16.09
C GLY A 72 -0.05 0.66 -17.27
N GLU A 73 0.92 0.79 -18.18
CA GLU A 73 1.08 -0.10 -19.34
C GLU A 73 1.58 -1.50 -18.93
N TYR A 74 2.22 -1.60 -17.77
CA TYR A 74 2.79 -2.84 -17.24
C TYR A 74 2.46 -3.02 -15.76
N LEU A 75 1.88 -4.18 -15.43
CA LEU A 75 1.41 -4.50 -14.08
C LEU A 75 2.08 -5.75 -13.48
N GLY A 76 3.16 -6.24 -14.11
CA GLY A 76 3.91 -7.41 -13.65
C GLY A 76 4.53 -7.21 -12.26
N GLU A 77 4.76 -8.30 -11.54
CA GLU A 77 5.35 -8.27 -10.19
C GLU A 77 6.85 -7.97 -10.18
N ASP A 78 7.53 -8.15 -11.31
CA ASP A 78 8.93 -7.76 -11.53
C ASP A 78 9.12 -6.24 -11.64
N ASP A 79 8.04 -5.46 -11.75
CA ASP A 79 8.07 -4.00 -11.60
C ASP A 79 8.26 -3.55 -10.14
N ILE A 80 8.15 -4.48 -9.18
CA ILE A 80 8.22 -4.17 -7.75
C ILE A 80 9.68 -4.11 -7.29
N GLN A 81 10.12 -2.93 -6.86
CA GLN A 81 11.37 -2.77 -6.13
C GLN A 81 11.09 -2.75 -4.62
N ARG A 82 11.68 -3.68 -3.87
CA ARG A 82 11.54 -3.78 -2.40
C ARG A 82 12.77 -3.18 -1.70
N PHE A 83 12.54 -2.43 -0.62
CA PHE A 83 13.60 -1.75 0.14
C PHE A 83 13.76 -2.30 1.56
N GLU A 84 12.66 -2.62 2.20
CA GLU A 84 12.63 -3.17 3.55
C GLU A 84 11.64 -4.33 3.58
N ASP A 85 12.14 -5.49 3.15
CA ASP A 85 11.36 -6.71 3.14
C ASP A 85 11.57 -7.54 4.41
N ASN A 86 10.54 -7.57 5.25
CA ASN A 86 10.52 -8.43 6.44
C ASN A 86 10.22 -9.90 6.09
N TYR A 87 9.95 -10.21 4.81
CA TYR A 87 9.46 -11.51 4.34
C TYR A 87 10.43 -12.22 3.36
N GLY A 88 11.60 -11.63 3.07
CA GLY A 88 12.68 -12.27 2.32
C GLY A 88 12.40 -12.56 0.84
N ARG A 89 11.63 -11.71 0.17
CA ARG A 89 11.25 -11.78 -1.26
C ARG A 89 11.92 -10.68 -2.08
#